data_AF-A0A1R3UHU4-F1
#
_entry.id   AF-A0A1R3UHU4-F1
#
_cell.length_a   1.000
_cell.length_b   1.000
_cell.length_c   1.000
_cell.angle_alpha   90.00
_cell.angle_beta   90.00
_cell.angle_gamma   90.00
#
_symmetry.space_group_name_H-M   'P 1'
#
loop_
_entity.id
_entity.type
_entity.pdbx_description
1 polymer ?
#
loop_
_entity_poly.entity_id
_entity_poly.type
_entity_poly.pdbx_seq_one_letter_code
_entity_poly.pdbx_strand_id
1 'polypeptide(L)' 'MGLIDWDDSHVGAVDLDLLLPHSAAGLSDDAHEIAAQAFVAWDAARCWGQEFAVEQLAQVRVV' A
#
# COMPACT_ATOMS: atom_id res chain seq x y z
N MET A 1 12.50 10.46 20.26
CA MET A 1 11.41 9.69 19.62
C MET A 1 11.91 9.21 18.28
N GLY A 2 11.70 7.95 17.93
CA GLY A 2 12.14 7.35 16.67
C GLY A 2 11.10 6.34 16.18
N LEU A 3 11.10 6.07 14.87
CA LEU A 3 10.31 5.00 14.28
C LEU A 3 10.97 3.65 14.62
N ILE A 4 10.16 2.67 14.98
CA ILE A 4 10.58 1.28 15.27
C ILE A 4 9.89 0.34 14.28
N ASP A 5 10.32 -0.92 14.25
CA ASP A 5 9.73 -1.95 13.37
C ASP A 5 9.96 -1.67 11.86
N TRP A 6 11.22 -1.41 11.49
CA TRP A 6 11.63 -1.10 10.11
C TRP A 6 11.67 -2.34 9.19
N ASP A 7 11.34 -3.53 9.69
CA ASP A 7 11.46 -4.77 8.92
C ASP A 7 10.61 -4.76 7.63
N ASP A 8 9.57 -3.90 7.57
CA ASP A 8 8.68 -3.72 6.43
C ASP A 8 8.94 -2.48 5.57
N SER A 9 10.02 -1.76 5.85
CA SER A 9 10.30 -0.50 5.18
C SER A 9 11.12 -0.67 3.91
N HIS A 10 10.82 0.13 2.89
CA HIS A 10 11.35 -0.05 1.53
C HIS A 10 11.84 1.28 0.94
N VAL A 11 13.00 1.26 0.28
CA VAL A 11 13.48 2.41 -0.50
C VAL A 11 12.79 2.40 -1.86
N GLY A 12 11.98 3.43 -2.15
CA GLY A 12 11.43 3.65 -3.49
C GLY A 12 9.90 3.73 -3.60
N ALA A 13 9.16 3.86 -2.49
CA ALA A 13 7.70 3.94 -2.50
C ALA A 13 7.15 5.03 -1.57
N VAL A 14 7.66 6.26 -1.68
CA VAL A 14 7.27 7.39 -0.81
C VAL A 14 5.77 7.69 -0.83
N ASP A 15 5.10 7.44 -1.95
CA ASP A 15 3.66 7.67 -2.07
C ASP A 15 2.85 6.67 -1.23
N LEU A 16 3.38 5.48 -0.94
CA LEU A 16 2.75 4.50 -0.04
C LEU A 16 2.81 4.96 1.42
N ASP A 17 3.87 5.67 1.83
CA ASP A 17 3.95 6.26 3.16
C ASP A 17 2.89 7.36 3.35
N LEU A 18 2.50 8.05 2.27
CA LEU A 18 1.44 9.06 2.28
C LEU A 18 0.04 8.45 2.36
N LEU A 19 -0.15 7.16 2.03
CA LEU A 19 -1.45 6.49 2.16
C LEU A 19 -1.83 6.11 3.59
N LEU A 20 -0.92 6.30 4.55
CA LEU A 20 -1.25 6.08 5.95
C LEU A 20 -2.48 6.92 6.35
N PRO A 21 -3.34 6.40 7.24
CA PRO A 21 -4.52 7.13 7.70
C PRO A 21 -4.15 8.56 8.09
N HIS A 22 -4.86 9.53 7.49
CA HIS A 22 -4.67 10.96 7.70
C HIS A 22 -3.38 11.57 7.13
N SER A 23 -2.65 10.87 6.24
CA SER A 23 -1.36 11.30 5.69
C SER A 23 -1.34 11.59 4.19
N ALA A 24 -2.49 11.46 3.49
CA ALA A 24 -2.62 11.60 2.03
C ALA A 24 -2.42 13.03 1.49
N ALA A 25 -1.65 13.86 2.20
CA ALA A 25 -1.38 15.23 1.84
C ALA A 25 -0.50 15.30 0.58
N GLY A 26 -1.05 15.83 -0.50
CA GLY A 26 -0.29 16.21 -1.70
C GLY A 26 -0.35 15.22 -2.87
N LEU A 27 -1.02 14.08 -2.73
CA LEU A 27 -1.33 13.20 -3.86
C LEU A 27 -2.50 13.77 -4.67
N SER A 28 -2.40 13.74 -6.01
CA SER A 28 -3.58 13.90 -6.87
C SER A 28 -4.50 12.69 -6.72
N ASP A 29 -5.76 12.82 -7.12
CA ASP A 29 -6.72 11.71 -7.06
C ASP A 29 -6.21 10.47 -7.81
N ASP A 30 -5.64 10.65 -9.02
CA ASP A 30 -5.03 9.56 -9.80
C ASP A 30 -3.83 8.91 -9.08
N ALA A 31 -2.97 9.73 -8.47
CA ALA A 31 -1.78 9.22 -7.75
C ALA A 31 -2.19 8.48 -6.47
N HIS A 32 -3.23 8.97 -5.78
CA HIS A 32 -3.82 8.29 -4.65
C HIS A 32 -4.40 6.94 -5.07
N GLU A 33 -5.17 6.87 -6.15
CA GLU A 33 -5.75 5.62 -6.63
C GLU A 33 -4.67 4.59 -7.01
N ILE A 34 -3.64 5.00 -7.76
CA ILE A 34 -2.52 4.13 -8.14
C ILE A 34 -1.78 3.62 -6.91
N ALA A 35 -1.47 4.52 -5.97
CA ALA A 35 -0.82 4.14 -4.72
C ALA A 35 -1.69 3.13 -3.93
N ALA A 36 -3.01 3.35 -3.86
CA ALA A 36 -3.92 2.51 -3.10
C ALA A 36 -3.99 1.09 -3.69
N GLN A 37 -4.05 0.99 -5.03
CA GLN A 37 -3.98 -0.30 -5.73
C GLN A 37 -2.64 -1.00 -5.49
N ALA A 38 -1.52 -0.26 -5.52
CA ALA A 38 -0.20 -0.81 -5.27
C ALA A 38 -0.03 -1.32 -3.82
N PHE A 39 -0.56 -0.60 -2.83
CA PHE A 39 -0.56 -1.02 -1.43
C PHE A 39 -1.29 -2.35 -1.24
N VAL A 40 -2.49 -2.46 -1.80
CA VAL A 40 -3.31 -3.68 -1.72
C VAL A 40 -2.62 -4.87 -2.38
N ALA A 41 -2.00 -4.68 -3.55
CA ALA A 41 -1.26 -5.73 -4.23
C ALA A 41 -0.04 -6.21 -3.42
N TRP A 42 0.68 -5.29 -2.79
CA TRP A 42 1.83 -5.59 -1.94
C TRP A 42 1.41 -6.34 -0.66
N ASP A 43 0.38 -5.86 0.03
CA ASP A 43 -0.18 -6.48 1.24
C ASP A 43 -0.64 -7.92 0.96
N ALA A 44 -1.34 -8.13 -0.16
CA ALA A 44 -1.72 -9.47 -0.61
C ALA A 44 -0.51 -10.38 -0.89
N ALA A 45 0.55 -9.84 -1.52
CA ALA A 45 1.76 -10.59 -1.80
C ALA A 45 2.52 -10.98 -0.53
N ARG A 46 2.41 -10.19 0.55
CA ARG A 46 2.99 -10.52 1.87
C ARG A 46 2.26 -11.66 2.57
N CYS A 47 0.95 -11.80 2.36
CA CYS A 47 0.11 -12.79 3.05
C CYS A 47 -0.01 -14.15 2.32
N TRP A 48 0.93 -14.50 1.44
CA TRP A 48 0.95 -15.71 0.58
C TRP A 48 -0.02 -16.85 0.96
N GLY A 49 -1.05 -17.03 0.13
CA GLY A 49 -1.93 -18.20 0.13
C GLY A 49 -3.03 -18.25 1.20
N GLN A 50 -3.13 -17.24 2.07
CA GLN A 50 -4.24 -17.09 3.01
C GLN A 50 -5.45 -16.41 2.35
N GLU A 51 -6.66 -16.66 2.84
CA GLU A 51 -7.92 -16.08 2.33
C GLU A 51 -7.85 -14.54 2.21
N PHE A 52 -7.17 -13.89 3.16
CA PHE A 52 -6.92 -12.45 3.16
C PHE A 52 -6.19 -11.95 1.89
N ALA A 53 -5.21 -12.70 1.39
CA ALA A 53 -4.50 -12.32 0.16
C ALA A 53 -5.41 -12.35 -1.07
N VAL A 54 -6.40 -13.26 -1.10
CA VAL A 54 -7.35 -13.38 -2.21
C VAL A 54 -8.35 -12.21 -2.19
N GLU A 55 -8.84 -11.81 -1.02
CA GLU A 55 -9.73 -10.66 -0.86
C GLU A 55 -9.06 -9.33 -1.25
N GLN A 56 -7.78 -9.17 -0.92
CA GLN A 56 -7.00 -8.00 -1.29
C GLN A 56 -6.74 -7.97 -2.80
N LEU A 57 -6.30 -9.08 -3.42
CA LEU A 57 -6.09 -9.14 -4.88
C LEU A 57 -7.37 -8.84 -5.68
N ALA A 58 -8.55 -9.18 -5.16
CA ALA A 58 -9.83 -8.90 -5.82
C ALA A 58 -10.15 -7.40 -5.95
N GLN A 59 -9.50 -6.54 -5.16
CA GLN A 59 -9.68 -5.09 -5.20
C GLN A 59 -8.79 -4.41 -6.26
N VAL A 60 -7.78 -5.10 -6.81
CA VAL A 60 -6.88 -4.57 -7.84
C VAL A 60 -7.61 -4.56 -9.20
N ARG A 61 -7.62 -3.40 -9.87
CA ARG A 61 -8.24 -3.22 -11.19
C ARG A 61 -7.19 -2.84 -12.24
N VAL A 62 -7.48 -3.14 -13.50
CA VAL A 62 -6.66 -2.66 -14.63
C VAL A 62 -6.95 -1.18 -14.83
N VAL A 63 -5.89 -0.36 -14.84
CA VAL A 63 -5.93 1.08 -15.10
C VAL A 63 -5.89 1.35 -16.60
#